data_AF-A0A510KV62-F1
#
_entry.id   AF-A0A510KV62-F1
#
_cell.length_a   1.000
_cell.length_b   1.000
_cell.length_c   1.000
_cell.angle_alpha   90.00
_cell.angle_beta   90.00
_cell.angle_gamma   90.00
#
_symmetry.space_group_name_H-M   'P 1'
#
loop_
_entity.id
_entity.type
_entity.pdbx_description
1 polymer ?
#
loop_
_entity_poly.entity_id
_entity_poly.type
_entity_poly.pdbx_seq_one_letter_code
_entity_poly.pdbx_strand_id
1 'polypeptide(L)'
;MWSVRTLDRNISTLYYNRIVASIDKKTVEDEMKEKIKSLQTEEFIKNPVVLEFLDLPTNMSYTESQLEKALTDDIQKFMMELGKGFAFVERQQHIRTENSDFYIDLVFYNYILKCFVIVELKTEKLTHQDIGQLDMYVRMYDDLKKQENDNPTIGLLFCTETDRTIIKYSVLNDNENLFASKYINYLPSEEELINEIERQKTLFESKKNNEVEY
;
A
#
# COMPACT_ATOMS: atom_id res chain seq x y z
N MET A 1 -5.42 -26.00 -9.90
CA MET A 1 -4.55 -25.62 -8.76
C MET A 1 -5.25 -24.49 -8.02
N TRP A 2 -5.32 -24.49 -6.68
CA TRP A 2 -5.99 -23.41 -5.92
C TRP A 2 -5.03 -22.22 -5.74
N SER A 3 -5.56 -20.99 -5.73
CA SER A 3 -4.79 -19.80 -5.33
C SER A 3 -4.44 -19.87 -3.84
N VAL A 4 -3.42 -19.12 -3.42
CA VAL A 4 -2.95 -19.10 -2.01
C VAL A 4 -4.08 -18.70 -1.05
N ARG A 5 -4.87 -17.67 -1.39
CA ARG A 5 -6.04 -17.26 -0.58
C ARG A 5 -7.17 -18.28 -0.62
N THR A 6 -7.38 -18.96 -1.75
CA THR A 6 -8.35 -20.07 -1.82
C THR A 6 -7.93 -21.21 -0.89
N LEU A 7 -6.62 -21.51 -0.84
CA LEU A 7 -6.07 -22.51 0.05
C LEU A 7 -6.24 -22.08 1.52
N ASP A 8 -5.82 -20.86 1.89
CA ASP A 8 -5.95 -20.32 3.24
C ASP A 8 -7.39 -20.27 3.72
N ARG A 9 -8.33 -19.89 2.85
CA ARG A 9 -9.76 -19.93 3.17
C ARG A 9 -10.24 -21.36 3.37
N ASN A 10 -9.84 -22.29 2.51
CA ASN A 10 -10.24 -23.69 2.64
C ASN A 10 -9.65 -24.32 3.92
N ILE A 11 -8.45 -23.91 4.34
CA ILE A 11 -7.85 -24.26 5.63
C ILE A 11 -8.67 -23.63 6.77
N SER A 12 -8.92 -22.32 6.72
CA SER A 12 -9.63 -21.57 7.77
C SER A 12 -11.08 -22.03 7.97
N THR A 13 -11.74 -22.41 6.89
CA THR A 13 -13.11 -22.97 6.92
C THR A 13 -13.13 -24.47 7.15
N LEU A 14 -11.98 -25.09 7.39
CA LEU A 14 -11.80 -26.53 7.59
C LEU A 14 -12.50 -27.36 6.50
N TYR A 15 -12.43 -26.90 5.26
CA TYR A 15 -13.15 -27.46 4.11
C TYR A 15 -12.93 -28.98 3.97
N TYR A 16 -11.68 -29.44 4.13
CA TYR A 16 -11.35 -30.86 4.07
C TYR A 16 -12.11 -31.67 5.13
N ASN A 17 -12.12 -31.20 6.38
CA ASN A 17 -12.83 -31.86 7.48
C ASN A 17 -14.34 -31.88 7.23
N ARG A 18 -14.91 -30.82 6.65
CA ARG A 18 -16.34 -30.75 6.30
C ARG A 18 -16.70 -31.71 5.17
N ILE A 19 -15.84 -31.90 4.17
CA ILE A 19 -16.04 -32.91 3.12
C ILE A 19 -15.97 -34.33 3.66
N VAL A 20 -15.04 -34.59 4.58
CA VAL A 20 -14.89 -35.93 5.18
C VAL A 20 -16.08 -36.25 6.09
N ALA A 21 -16.59 -35.25 6.84
CA ALA A 21 -17.70 -35.41 7.76
C ALA A 21 -19.10 -35.34 7.11
N SER A 22 -19.24 -34.72 5.93
CA SER A 22 -20.53 -34.56 5.27
C SER A 22 -20.98 -35.85 4.57
N ILE A 23 -22.26 -36.17 4.75
CA ILE A 23 -22.96 -37.24 4.01
C ILE A 23 -23.22 -36.78 2.56
N ASP A 24 -23.60 -35.51 2.39
CA ASP A 24 -23.75 -34.88 1.07
C ASP A 24 -22.51 -34.05 0.75
N LYS A 25 -21.55 -34.70 0.08
CA LYS A 25 -20.30 -34.07 -0.33
C LYS A 25 -20.50 -33.04 -1.45
N LYS A 26 -21.55 -33.21 -2.27
CA LYS A 26 -21.82 -32.30 -3.39
C LYS A 26 -22.20 -30.92 -2.91
N THR A 27 -23.03 -30.81 -1.87
CA THR A 27 -23.42 -29.49 -1.33
C THR A 27 -22.21 -28.70 -0.83
N VAL A 28 -21.28 -29.36 -0.14
CA VAL A 28 -20.06 -28.73 0.38
C VAL A 28 -19.11 -28.33 -0.75
N GLU A 29 -19.02 -29.14 -1.80
CA GLU A 29 -18.27 -28.82 -3.01
C GLU A 29 -18.88 -27.63 -3.78
N ASP A 30 -20.20 -27.59 -3.92
CA ASP A 30 -20.89 -26.55 -4.68
C ASP A 30 -20.84 -25.20 -3.95
N GLU A 31 -21.00 -25.18 -2.62
CA GLU A 31 -20.78 -23.99 -1.79
C GLU A 31 -19.33 -23.46 -1.96
N MET A 32 -18.35 -24.36 -1.96
CA MET A 32 -16.94 -24.01 -2.14
C MET A 32 -16.68 -23.42 -3.52
N LYS A 33 -17.26 -24.00 -4.59
CA LYS A 33 -17.15 -23.51 -5.96
C LYS A 33 -17.82 -22.16 -6.15
N GLU A 34 -19.02 -21.95 -5.60
CA GLU A 34 -19.70 -20.65 -5.67
C GLU A 34 -18.90 -19.56 -4.98
N LYS A 35 -18.40 -19.82 -3.77
CA LYS A 35 -17.57 -18.86 -3.03
C LYS A 35 -16.20 -18.65 -3.67
N ILE A 36 -15.67 -19.60 -4.45
CA ILE A 36 -14.42 -19.43 -5.21
C ILE A 36 -14.67 -18.60 -6.45
N LYS A 37 -15.81 -18.78 -7.12
CA LYS A 37 -16.14 -18.05 -8.34
C LYS A 37 -16.21 -16.53 -8.10
N SER A 38 -16.71 -16.10 -6.94
CA SER A 38 -16.67 -14.70 -6.52
C SER A 38 -15.23 -14.22 -6.28
N LEU A 39 -14.40 -15.03 -5.60
CA LEU A 39 -13.00 -14.68 -5.31
C LEU A 39 -12.14 -14.62 -6.58
N GLN A 40 -12.29 -15.56 -7.50
CA GLN A 40 -11.49 -15.63 -8.73
C GLN A 40 -11.74 -14.44 -9.65
N THR A 41 -12.98 -13.95 -9.73
CA THR A 41 -13.32 -12.79 -10.57
C THR A 41 -12.63 -11.51 -10.07
N GLU A 42 -12.48 -11.36 -8.76
CA GLU A 42 -11.76 -10.23 -8.14
C GLU A 42 -10.23 -10.45 -8.12
N GLU A 43 -9.76 -11.70 -8.01
CA GLU A 43 -8.35 -12.07 -7.85
C GLU A 43 -7.55 -11.98 -9.16
N PHE A 44 -8.14 -12.33 -10.32
CA PHE A 44 -7.50 -12.13 -11.63
C PHE A 44 -7.31 -10.65 -11.98
N ILE A 45 -8.14 -9.75 -11.43
CA ILE A 45 -8.03 -8.32 -11.67
C ILE A 45 -6.97 -7.68 -10.76
N LYS A 46 -6.72 -8.26 -9.58
CA LYS A 46 -5.87 -7.66 -8.53
C LYS A 46 -4.50 -8.31 -8.32
N ASN A 47 -4.19 -9.44 -8.96
CA ASN A 47 -2.89 -10.12 -8.80
C ASN A 47 -2.03 -10.05 -10.08
N PRO A 48 -1.19 -9.01 -10.23
CA PRO A 48 -0.38 -8.80 -11.44
C PRO A 48 0.60 -9.96 -11.71
N VAL A 49 1.05 -10.68 -10.68
CA VAL A 49 1.99 -11.81 -10.81
C VAL A 49 1.37 -13.02 -11.50
N VAL A 50 0.07 -13.25 -11.32
CA VAL A 50 -0.64 -14.39 -11.96
C VAL A 50 -0.96 -14.08 -13.42
N LEU A 51 -1.20 -12.82 -13.75
CA LEU A 51 -1.48 -12.35 -15.11
C LEU A 51 -0.24 -12.45 -16.00
N GLU A 52 0.94 -12.13 -15.46
CA GLU A 52 2.24 -12.20 -16.14
C GLU A 52 2.63 -13.65 -16.50
N PHE A 53 2.18 -14.64 -15.72
CA PHE A 53 2.44 -16.06 -15.99
C PHE A 53 1.55 -16.65 -17.10
N LEU A 54 0.40 -16.03 -17.40
CA LEU A 54 -0.60 -16.56 -18.33
C LEU A 54 -0.53 -15.95 -19.74
N ASP A 55 0.41 -15.05 -20.01
CA ASP A 55 0.57 -14.35 -21.30
C ASP A 55 -0.73 -13.67 -21.78
N LEU A 56 -1.64 -13.38 -20.85
CA LEU A 56 -2.93 -12.74 -21.14
C LEU A 56 -2.73 -11.22 -21.18
N PRO A 57 -3.18 -10.53 -22.26
CA PRO A 57 -3.08 -9.08 -22.33
C PRO A 57 -3.90 -8.45 -21.20
N THR A 58 -3.21 -7.81 -20.26
CA THR A 58 -3.71 -7.36 -18.96
C THR A 58 -4.53 -6.06 -19.07
N ASN A 59 -5.45 -5.98 -20.03
CA ASN A 59 -6.02 -4.72 -20.51
C ASN A 59 -7.00 -4.01 -19.56
N MET A 60 -7.22 -4.51 -18.34
CA MET A 60 -8.09 -3.89 -17.32
C MET A 60 -7.32 -3.41 -16.07
N SER A 61 -6.02 -3.70 -15.94
CA SER A 61 -5.17 -3.32 -14.78
C SER A 61 -4.02 -2.36 -15.15
N TYR A 62 -3.81 -2.06 -16.43
CA TYR A 62 -2.71 -1.19 -16.86
C TYR A 62 -2.82 0.23 -16.31
N THR A 63 -4.01 0.82 -16.23
CA THR A 63 -4.14 2.25 -15.87
C THR A 63 -3.90 2.54 -14.39
N GLU A 64 -4.41 1.69 -13.50
CA GLU A 64 -4.37 1.94 -12.05
C GLU A 64 -2.98 1.62 -11.47
N SER A 65 -2.37 0.50 -11.88
CA SER A 65 -0.99 0.18 -11.51
C SER A 65 0.01 1.18 -12.11
N GLN A 66 -0.24 1.70 -13.31
CA GLN A 66 0.59 2.79 -13.87
C GLN A 66 0.42 4.10 -13.10
N LEU A 67 -0.80 4.44 -12.68
CA LEU A 67 -1.06 5.64 -11.88
C LEU A 67 -0.38 5.55 -10.52
N GLU A 68 -0.53 4.43 -9.81
CA GLU A 68 0.13 4.18 -8.53
C GLU A 68 1.65 4.22 -8.68
N LYS A 69 2.19 3.59 -9.73
CA LYS A 69 3.62 3.62 -10.03
C LYS A 69 4.12 5.03 -10.33
N ALA A 70 3.39 5.79 -11.15
CA ALA A 70 3.73 7.17 -11.50
C ALA A 70 3.67 8.08 -10.27
N LEU A 71 2.62 7.98 -9.46
CA LEU A 71 2.50 8.70 -8.19
C LEU A 71 3.65 8.35 -7.24
N THR A 72 4.00 7.08 -7.12
CA THR A 72 5.13 6.65 -6.28
C THR A 72 6.46 7.24 -6.79
N ASP A 73 6.70 7.21 -8.10
CA ASP A 73 7.91 7.78 -8.71
C ASP A 73 8.02 9.29 -8.47
N ASP A 74 6.90 9.99 -8.54
CA ASP A 74 6.89 11.45 -8.44
C ASP A 74 6.88 11.93 -6.98
N ILE A 75 6.18 11.25 -6.07
CA ILE A 75 6.31 11.49 -4.63
C ILE A 75 7.75 11.22 -4.16
N GLN A 76 8.40 10.18 -4.70
CA GLN A 76 9.80 9.94 -4.38
C GLN A 76 10.69 11.11 -4.79
N LYS A 77 10.55 11.63 -6.01
CA LYS A 77 11.30 12.81 -6.47
C LYS A 77 10.98 14.05 -5.65
N PHE A 78 9.70 14.32 -5.42
CA PHE A 78 9.24 15.47 -4.64
C PHE A 78 9.86 15.48 -3.24
N MET A 79 9.81 14.36 -2.52
CA MET A 79 10.39 14.24 -1.17
C MET A 79 11.90 14.48 -1.17
N MET A 80 12.60 14.05 -2.22
CA MET A 80 14.04 14.29 -2.40
C MET A 80 14.34 15.76 -2.78
N GLU A 81 13.53 16.37 -3.63
CA GLU A 81 13.66 17.77 -4.08
C GLU A 81 13.32 18.78 -2.98
N LEU A 82 12.42 18.42 -2.06
CA LEU A 82 12.02 19.26 -0.93
C LEU A 82 13.21 19.69 -0.05
N GLY A 83 14.32 18.93 -0.08
CA GLY A 83 15.58 19.33 0.56
C GLY A 83 15.55 19.37 2.10
N LYS A 84 14.45 18.91 2.73
CA LYS A 84 14.24 18.91 4.19
C LYS A 84 14.86 17.70 4.92
N GLY A 85 15.97 17.20 4.38
CA GLY A 85 16.77 16.14 5.01
C GLY A 85 16.33 14.72 4.71
N PHE A 86 15.48 14.50 3.71
CA PHE A 86 15.08 13.17 3.26
C PHE A 86 16.21 12.46 2.51
N ALA A 87 16.43 11.20 2.86
CA ALA A 87 17.29 10.27 2.15
C ALA A 87 16.45 9.04 1.77
N PHE A 88 16.42 8.71 0.49
CA PHE A 88 15.73 7.53 -0.01
C PHE A 88 16.42 6.26 0.48
N VAL A 89 15.65 5.33 1.03
CA VAL A 89 16.14 4.04 1.53
C VAL A 89 15.75 2.94 0.56
N GLU A 90 14.45 2.76 0.32
CA GLU A 90 13.95 1.65 -0.49
C GLU A 90 12.55 1.95 -1.04
N ARG A 91 12.21 1.31 -2.15
CA ARG A 91 10.89 1.36 -2.78
C ARG A 91 10.33 -0.04 -2.88
N GLN A 92 9.02 -0.19 -2.67
CA GLN A 92 8.32 -1.48 -2.71
C GLN A 92 9.02 -2.50 -1.80
N GLN A 93 9.41 -2.06 -0.61
CA GLN A 93 10.19 -2.88 0.30
C GLN A 93 9.34 -4.05 0.77
N HIS A 94 9.82 -5.25 0.50
CA HIS A 94 9.21 -6.47 0.98
C HIS A 94 9.59 -6.73 2.44
N ILE A 95 8.59 -6.79 3.31
CA ILE A 95 8.74 -7.17 4.71
C ILE A 95 8.01 -8.48 4.94
N ARG A 96 8.77 -9.48 5.36
CA ARG A 96 8.24 -10.80 5.68
C ARG A 96 8.05 -10.94 7.19
N THR A 97 6.83 -11.25 7.59
CA THR A 97 6.50 -11.73 8.94
C THR A 97 6.36 -13.25 8.92
N GLU A 98 6.26 -13.89 10.09
CA GLU A 98 6.03 -15.34 10.17
C GLU A 98 4.76 -15.79 9.43
N ASN A 99 3.73 -14.93 9.39
CA ASN A 99 2.40 -15.29 8.91
C ASN A 99 1.99 -14.58 7.61
N SER A 100 2.73 -13.57 7.15
CA SER A 100 2.32 -12.72 6.02
C SER A 100 3.48 -11.95 5.39
N ASP A 101 3.34 -11.68 4.09
CA ASP A 101 4.21 -10.79 3.33
C ASP A 101 3.57 -9.42 3.15
N PHE A 102 4.34 -8.37 3.37
CA PHE A 102 3.92 -6.98 3.27
C PHE A 102 4.84 -6.20 2.35
N TYR A 103 4.30 -5.17 1.71
CA TYR A 103 5.05 -4.29 0.82
C TYR A 103 4.81 -2.86 1.28
N ILE A 104 5.90 -2.14 1.52
CA ILE A 104 5.87 -0.70 1.80
C ILE A 104 6.21 0.04 0.52
N ASP A 105 5.37 1.00 0.11
CA ASP A 105 5.58 1.71 -1.15
C ASP A 105 6.90 2.46 -1.18
N LEU A 106 7.17 3.26 -0.15
CA LEU A 106 8.39 4.07 -0.05
C LEU A 106 8.89 4.16 1.39
N VAL A 107 10.21 4.03 1.53
CA VAL A 107 10.92 4.20 2.80
C VAL A 107 11.96 5.30 2.64
N PHE A 108 11.92 6.28 3.53
CA PHE A 108 12.93 7.31 3.68
C PHE A 108 13.54 7.28 5.07
N TYR A 109 14.71 7.89 5.19
CA TYR A 109 15.27 8.33 6.45
C TYR A 109 15.41 9.84 6.43
N ASN A 110 14.94 10.54 7.46
CA ASN A 110 15.18 11.97 7.61
C ASN A 110 16.37 12.19 8.55
N TYR A 111 17.49 12.68 8.04
CA TYR A 111 18.71 12.80 8.86
C TYR A 111 18.69 14.00 9.83
N ILE A 112 17.81 14.98 9.61
CA ILE A 112 17.65 16.13 10.52
C ILE A 112 16.81 15.70 11.72
N LEU A 113 15.68 15.05 11.44
CA LEU A 113 14.81 14.48 12.46
C LEU A 113 15.38 13.19 13.06
N LYS A 114 16.36 12.56 12.41
CA LYS A 114 16.93 11.26 12.76
C LYS A 114 15.85 10.18 12.94
N CYS A 115 14.96 10.00 11.97
CA CYS A 115 13.92 8.98 12.02
C CYS A 115 13.63 8.40 10.65
N PHE A 116 13.07 7.19 10.62
CA PHE A 116 12.49 6.64 9.39
C PHE A 116 11.16 7.34 9.08
N VAL A 117 10.86 7.46 7.79
CA VAL A 117 9.60 7.97 7.28
C VAL A 117 9.07 6.96 6.28
N ILE A 118 7.98 6.31 6.64
CA ILE A 118 7.27 5.31 5.84
C ILE A 118 6.17 6.04 5.08
N VAL A 119 6.10 5.83 3.78
CA VAL A 119 5.13 6.47 2.90
C VAL A 119 4.33 5.39 2.20
N GLU A 120 3.01 5.43 2.36
CA GLU A 120 2.05 4.53 1.73
C GLU A 120 1.07 5.34 0.87
N LEU A 121 0.81 4.89 -0.35
CA LEU A 121 -0.11 5.53 -1.28
C LEU A 121 -1.37 4.69 -1.47
N LYS A 122 -2.52 5.37 -1.58
CA LYS A 122 -3.83 4.78 -1.90
C LYS A 122 -4.54 5.63 -2.93
N THR A 123 -4.93 5.01 -4.04
CA THR A 123 -5.74 5.62 -5.12
C THR A 123 -7.23 5.70 -4.73
N GLU A 124 -7.66 4.77 -3.88
CA GLU A 124 -9.02 4.69 -3.34
C GLU A 124 -9.16 5.37 -1.97
N LYS A 125 -10.40 5.49 -1.52
CA LYS A 125 -10.75 6.04 -0.20
C LYS A 125 -10.07 5.27 0.93
N LEU A 126 -9.44 6.00 1.86
CA LEU A 126 -8.83 5.40 3.04
C LEU A 126 -9.83 4.64 3.90
N THR A 127 -9.44 3.41 4.25
CA THR A 127 -10.14 2.55 5.19
C THR A 127 -9.43 2.53 6.54
N HIS A 128 -10.11 2.03 7.58
CA HIS A 128 -9.46 1.77 8.87
C HIS A 128 -8.34 0.72 8.78
N GLN A 129 -8.42 -0.18 7.79
CA GLN A 129 -7.42 -1.20 7.57
C GLN A 129 -6.11 -0.58 7.07
N ASP A 130 -6.16 0.43 6.20
CA ASP A 130 -4.97 1.11 5.68
C ASP A 130 -4.20 1.82 6.80
N ILE A 131 -4.92 2.43 7.74
CA ILE A 131 -4.33 3.06 8.92
C ILE A 131 -3.66 2.01 9.81
N GLY A 132 -4.35 0.89 10.07
CA GLY A 132 -3.80 -0.20 10.86
C GLY A 132 -2.56 -0.84 10.21
N GLN A 133 -2.54 -0.93 8.87
CA GLN A 133 -1.40 -1.42 8.11
C GLN A 133 -0.19 -0.48 8.25
N LEU A 134 -0.38 0.83 8.08
CA LEU A 134 0.69 1.81 8.27
C LEU A 134 1.21 1.82 9.71
N ASP A 135 0.31 1.77 10.71
CA ASP A 135 0.69 1.66 12.12
C ASP A 135 1.54 0.42 12.39
N MET A 136 1.19 -0.71 11.77
CA MET A 136 1.98 -1.93 11.86
C MET A 136 3.38 -1.73 11.25
N TYR A 137 3.49 -1.12 10.07
CA TYR A 137 4.77 -0.83 9.43
C TYR A 137 5.67 0.05 10.30
N VAL A 138 5.11 1.11 10.90
CA VAL A 138 5.83 2.00 11.82
C VAL A 138 6.37 1.22 13.02
N ARG A 139 5.54 0.38 13.66
CA ARG A 139 5.98 -0.48 14.78
C ARG A 139 7.10 -1.42 14.38
N MET A 140 6.96 -2.10 13.24
CA MET A 140 7.97 -3.02 12.75
C MET A 140 9.31 -2.33 12.50
N TYR A 141 9.29 -1.11 11.96
CA TYR A 141 10.51 -0.32 11.77
C TYR A 141 11.14 0.10 13.09
N ASP A 142 10.32 0.54 14.04
CA ASP A 142 10.76 0.90 15.38
C ASP A 142 11.41 -0.27 16.13
N ASP A 143 10.91 -1.49 15.92
CA ASP A 143 11.41 -2.69 16.59
C ASP A 143 12.62 -3.32 15.86
N LEU A 144 12.66 -3.28 14.52
CA LEU A 144 13.63 -4.04 13.72
C LEU A 144 14.75 -3.21 13.09
N LYS A 145 14.54 -1.90 12.89
CA LYS A 145 15.45 -1.05 12.08
C LYS A 145 15.97 0.17 12.83
N LYS A 146 15.10 0.81 13.63
CA LYS A 146 15.42 2.00 14.42
C LYS A 146 16.62 1.74 15.34
N GLN A 147 17.60 2.64 15.30
CA GLN A 147 18.73 2.61 16.22
C GLN A 147 18.38 3.32 17.53
N GLU A 148 19.15 3.07 18.59
CA GLU A 148 18.91 3.68 19.92
C GLU A 148 18.88 5.22 19.89
N ASN A 149 19.62 5.83 18.96
CA ASN A 149 19.71 7.28 18.79
C ASN A 149 18.72 7.86 17.77
N ASP A 150 17.89 7.03 17.14
CA ASP A 150 16.87 7.48 16.21
C ASP A 150 15.58 7.86 16.98
N ASN A 151 14.91 8.91 16.50
CA ASN A 151 13.56 9.25 16.92
C ASN A 151 12.55 8.25 16.34
N PRO A 152 11.33 8.17 16.92
CA PRO A 152 10.28 7.27 16.45
C PRO A 152 9.99 7.43 14.95
N THR A 153 9.74 6.32 14.29
CA THR A 153 9.35 6.27 12.87
C THR A 153 8.04 7.01 12.65
N ILE A 154 7.93 7.67 11.50
CA ILE A 154 6.73 8.41 11.09
C ILE A 154 6.09 7.69 9.92
N GLY A 155 4.81 7.38 10.02
CA GLY A 155 4.02 6.92 8.89
C GLY A 155 3.30 8.08 8.21
N LEU A 156 3.35 8.14 6.88
CA LEU A 156 2.60 9.05 6.02
C LEU A 156 1.69 8.23 5.12
N LEU A 157 0.38 8.38 5.30
CA LEU A 157 -0.62 7.78 4.42
C LEU A 157 -1.13 8.82 3.44
N PHE A 158 -0.99 8.56 2.14
CA PHE A 158 -1.51 9.41 1.07
C PHE A 158 -2.74 8.80 0.45
N CYS A 159 -3.84 9.55 0.47
CA CYS A 159 -5.03 9.24 -0.31
C CYS A 159 -5.08 10.14 -1.53
N THR A 160 -5.29 9.59 -2.72
CA THR A 160 -5.48 10.37 -3.95
C THR A 160 -6.90 10.24 -4.50
N GLU A 161 -7.91 9.99 -3.67
CA GLU A 161 -9.32 10.02 -4.09
C GLU A 161 -9.65 11.39 -4.73
N THR A 162 -10.56 11.41 -5.71
CA THR A 162 -10.79 12.53 -6.65
C THR A 162 -11.08 13.89 -6.03
N ASP A 163 -11.46 13.97 -4.75
CA ASP A 163 -11.89 15.22 -4.12
C ASP A 163 -11.11 15.61 -2.86
N ARG A 164 -10.25 14.73 -2.29
CA ARG A 164 -9.52 15.00 -1.04
C ARG A 164 -8.23 14.20 -0.93
N THR A 165 -7.11 14.91 -0.84
CA THR A 165 -5.87 14.34 -0.32
C THR A 165 -5.93 14.40 1.20
N ILE A 166 -5.92 13.22 1.84
CA ILE A 166 -5.91 13.11 3.30
C ILE A 166 -4.53 12.59 3.69
N ILE A 167 -3.83 13.34 4.55
CA ILE A 167 -2.55 12.91 5.11
C ILE A 167 -2.78 12.52 6.57
N LYS A 168 -2.45 11.26 6.88
CA LYS A 168 -2.41 10.80 8.28
C LYS A 168 -0.98 10.53 8.70
N TYR A 169 -0.64 11.09 9.84
CA TYR A 169 0.61 10.82 10.53
C TYR A 169 0.37 9.70 11.54
N SER A 170 1.04 8.57 11.34
CA SER A 170 1.18 7.58 12.41
C SER A 170 2.44 7.93 13.18
N VAL A 171 2.26 8.40 14.43
CA VAL A 171 3.36 8.74 15.32
C VAL A 171 3.08 8.02 16.62
N LEU A 172 3.88 6.99 16.90
CA LEU A 172 3.84 6.33 18.20
C LEU A 172 4.57 7.21 19.21
N ASN A 173 3.89 8.23 19.70
CA ASN A 173 4.34 8.95 20.89
C ASN A 173 3.15 9.61 21.59
N ASP A 174 3.05 9.42 22.90
CA ASP A 174 2.00 9.97 23.78
C ASP A 174 2.03 11.52 23.91
N ASN A 175 2.73 12.22 23.02
CA ASN A 175 2.88 13.68 23.02
C ASN A 175 2.68 14.26 21.62
N GLU A 176 1.42 14.40 21.20
CA GLU A 176 1.01 15.13 19.99
C GLU A 176 1.67 16.53 19.91
N ASN A 177 1.88 17.20 21.05
CA ASN A 177 2.52 18.52 21.12
C ASN A 177 4.01 18.50 20.73
N LEU A 178 4.74 17.44 21.05
CA LEU A 178 6.14 17.28 20.64
C LEU A 178 6.23 16.97 19.16
N PHE A 179 5.29 16.16 18.65
CA PHE A 179 5.17 15.89 17.21
C PHE A 179 4.94 17.19 16.43
N ALA A 180 3.94 17.98 16.84
CA ALA A 180 3.57 19.21 16.17
C ALA A 180 4.70 20.26 16.17
N SER A 181 5.43 20.40 17.27
CA SER A 181 6.46 21.43 17.42
C SER A 181 7.80 21.07 16.75
N LYS A 182 8.19 19.80 16.72
CA LYS A 182 9.52 19.36 16.26
C LYS A 182 9.53 18.82 14.82
N TYR A 183 8.45 18.17 14.38
CA TYR A 183 8.46 17.39 13.13
C TYR A 183 7.79 18.11 11.96
N ILE A 184 6.70 18.86 12.20
CA ILE A 184 5.93 19.54 11.14
C ILE A 184 6.81 20.43 10.24
N ASN A 185 7.79 21.13 10.80
CA ASN A 185 8.66 22.04 10.02
C ASN A 185 9.57 21.33 9.01
N TYR A 186 9.86 20.04 9.22
CA TYR A 186 10.76 19.25 8.38
C TYR A 186 10.02 18.24 7.51
N LEU A 187 8.73 18.02 7.78
CA LEU A 187 7.85 17.29 6.89
C LEU A 187 7.31 18.26 5.82
N PRO A 188 6.87 17.74 4.66
CA PRO A 188 6.14 18.57 3.71
C PRO A 188 4.81 18.99 4.34
N SER A 189 4.35 20.21 4.06
CA SER A 189 3.02 20.62 4.50
C SER A 189 1.95 19.84 3.76
N GLU A 190 0.75 19.75 4.34
CA GLU A 190 -0.37 19.10 3.67
C GLU A 190 -0.62 19.76 2.30
N GLU A 191 -0.73 21.09 2.25
CA GLU A 191 -0.88 21.84 1.00
C GLU A 191 0.21 21.56 -0.05
N GLU A 192 1.49 21.48 0.36
CA GLU A 192 2.60 21.15 -0.55
C GLU A 192 2.38 19.78 -1.21
N LEU A 193 1.93 18.79 -0.44
CA LEU A 193 1.68 17.43 -0.91
C LEU A 193 0.40 17.32 -1.75
N ILE A 194 -0.67 18.02 -1.37
CA ILE A 194 -1.91 18.08 -2.17
C ILE A 194 -1.59 18.65 -3.55
N ASN A 195 -0.91 19.81 -3.59
CA ASN A 195 -0.57 20.48 -4.83
C ASN A 195 0.29 19.61 -5.75
N GLU A 196 1.25 18.86 -5.18
CA GLU A 196 2.08 17.97 -5.97
C GLU A 196 1.28 16.78 -6.53
N ILE A 197 0.44 16.14 -5.71
CA ILE A 197 -0.40 15.03 -6.16
C ILE A 197 -1.37 15.47 -7.27
N GLU A 198 -2.01 16.63 -7.11
CA GLU A 198 -2.91 17.19 -8.13
C GLU A 198 -2.17 17.52 -9.42
N ARG A 199 -0.99 18.16 -9.33
CA ARG A 199 -0.12 18.43 -10.48
C ARG A 199 0.17 17.15 -11.26
N GLN A 200 0.56 16.08 -10.56
CA GLN A 200 0.89 14.82 -11.23
C GLN A 200 -0.30 14.13 -11.87
N LYS A 201 -1.48 14.18 -11.24
CA LYS A 201 -2.73 13.69 -11.86
C LYS A 201 -3.02 14.40 -13.19
N THR A 202 -2.94 15.73 -13.22
CA THR A 202 -3.17 16.51 -14.45
C THR A 202 -2.14 16.18 -15.54
N LEU A 203 -0.86 16.00 -15.17
CA LEU A 203 0.18 15.58 -16.12
C LEU A 203 -0.09 14.17 -16.67
N PHE A 204 -0.58 13.25 -15.84
CA PHE A 204 -0.92 11.90 -16.28
C PHE A 204 -2.11 11.89 -17.25
N GLU A 205 -3.18 12.63 -16.94
CA GLU A 205 -4.37 12.76 -17.80
C GLU A 205 -4.05 13.37 -19.16
N SER A 206 -3.21 14.42 -19.19
CA SER A 206 -2.80 15.05 -20.46
C SER A 206 -1.94 14.14 -21.34
N LYS A 207 -1.04 13.32 -20.76
CA LYS A 207 -0.28 12.31 -21.52
C LYS A 207 -1.19 11.24 -22.13
N LYS A 208 -2.19 10.79 -21.37
CA LYS A 208 -3.16 9.79 -21.84
C LYS A 208 -4.00 10.30 -23.01
N ASN A 209 -4.41 11.57 -22.99
CA ASN A 209 -5.17 12.16 -24.10
C ASN A 209 -4.34 12.28 -25.39
N ASN A 210 -3.03 12.54 -25.28
CA ASN A 210 -2.14 12.65 -26.45
C ASN A 210 -1.78 11.29 -27.08
N GLU A 211 -1.87 10.19 -26.34
CA GLU A 211 -1.64 8.83 -26.87
C GLU A 211 -2.83 8.26 -27.65
N VAL A 212 -4.01 8.88 -27.56
CA VAL A 212 -5.25 8.44 -28.26
C VAL A 212 -5.42 9.14 -29.62
N GLU A 213 -4.63 10.16 -29.92
CA GLU A 213 -4.68 10.92 -31.19
C GLU A 213 -3.73 10.42 -32.29
N TYR A 214 -3.06 9.28 -32.11
CA TYR A 214 -2.20 8.62 -33.11
C TYR A 214 -2.64 7.18 -33.39
#